data_AF-A0A9D0YKD9-F1
#
_entry.id   AF-A0A9D0YKD9-F1
#
_cell.length_a   1.000
_cell.length_b   1.000
_cell.length_c   1.000
_cell.angle_alpha   90.00
_cell.angle_beta   90.00
_cell.angle_gamma   90.00
#
_symmetry.space_group_name_H-M   'P 1'
#
loop_
_entity.id
_entity.type
_entity.pdbx_description
1 polymer ?
#
loop_
_entity_poly.entity_id
_entity_poly.type
_entity_poly.pdbx_seq_one_letter_code
_entity_poly.pdbx_strand_id
1 'polypeptide(L)' 'ITGVETKLSTAGGTSDGRHIAPYGIEVVEFGVINDRIHGLNERTSIKEVESLYKIFVKIVERF' A
#
# COMPACT_ATOMS: atom_id res chain seq x y z
N ILE A 1 6.93 -2.22 -12.32
CA ILE A 1 5.69 -1.54 -12.81
C ILE A 1 5.90 -0.04 -12.83
N THR A 2 6.26 0.57 -11.70
CA THR A 2 6.50 2.02 -11.61
C THR A 2 7.95 2.42 -11.84
N GLY A 3 8.92 1.50 -11.71
CA GLY A 3 10.36 1.80 -11.78
C GLY A 3 10.89 2.48 -10.51
N VAL A 4 10.07 2.62 -9.48
CA VAL A 4 10.41 3.21 -8.19
C VAL A 4 10.97 2.13 -7.27
N GLU A 5 12.10 2.42 -6.62
CA GLU A 5 12.61 1.61 -5.52
C GLU A 5 11.84 1.93 -4.23
N THR A 6 11.28 0.90 -3.60
CA THR A 6 10.46 1.04 -2.40
C THR A 6 11.32 1.12 -1.14
N LYS A 7 10.92 1.96 -0.19
CA LYS A 7 11.52 2.00 1.16
C LYS A 7 10.67 1.20 2.14
N LEU A 8 11.30 0.26 2.85
CA LEU A 8 10.68 -0.37 4.02
C LEU A 8 10.60 0.66 5.17
N SER A 9 9.41 0.85 5.72
CA SER A 9 9.13 1.90 6.70
C SER A 9 8.07 1.42 7.69
N THR A 10 8.22 1.83 8.94
CA THR A 10 7.21 1.70 10.01
C THR A 10 6.64 3.05 10.44
N ALA A 11 6.98 4.13 9.72
CA ALA A 11 6.42 5.46 9.94
C ALA A 11 5.01 5.59 9.36
N GLY A 12 4.20 6.49 9.93
CA GLY A 12 2.82 6.73 9.51
C GLY A 12 1.83 6.52 10.66
N GLY A 13 0.60 6.16 10.30
CA GLY A 13 -0.44 5.76 11.25
C GLY A 13 -0.38 4.26 11.58
N THR A 14 -1.52 3.69 11.97
CA THR A 14 -1.68 2.26 12.23
C THR A 14 -2.69 1.64 11.28
N SER A 15 -2.52 0.37 10.93
CA SER A 15 -3.54 -0.43 10.23
C SER A 15 -4.05 -1.57 11.11
N ASP A 16 -5.07 -2.27 10.62
CA ASP A 16 -5.57 -3.50 11.24
C ASP A 16 -4.64 -4.71 11.07
N GLY A 17 -3.50 -4.54 10.37
CA GLY A 17 -2.41 -5.51 10.36
C GLY A 17 -1.94 -5.90 11.77
N ARG A 18 -2.04 -4.97 12.75
CA ARG A 18 -1.74 -5.24 14.16
C ARG A 18 -2.61 -6.34 14.79
N HIS A 19 -3.79 -6.60 14.24
CA HIS A 19 -4.70 -7.65 14.70
C HIS A 19 -4.47 -8.98 13.97
N ILE A 20 -3.83 -8.95 12.80
CA ILE A 20 -3.53 -10.13 11.98
C ILE A 20 -2.18 -10.73 12.36
N ALA A 21 -1.17 -9.89 12.60
CA ALA A 21 0.19 -10.33 12.95
C ALA A 21 0.29 -11.30 14.15
N PRO A 22 -0.51 -11.18 15.23
CA PRO A 22 -0.47 -12.12 16.37
C PRO A 22 -0.76 -13.58 16.02
N TYR A 23 -1.37 -13.86 14.87
CA TYR A 23 -1.60 -15.21 14.37
C TYR A 23 -0.37 -15.84 13.69
N GLY A 24 0.80 -15.17 13.71
CA GLY A 24 2.02 -15.64 13.04
C GLY A 24 2.00 -15.42 11.52
N ILE A 25 1.12 -14.56 11.03
CA ILE A 25 0.98 -14.21 9.61
C ILE A 25 1.90 -13.03 9.31
N GLU A 26 2.74 -13.15 8.28
CA GLU A 26 3.55 -12.03 7.80
C GLU A 26 2.65 -10.97 7.15
N VAL A 27 2.79 -9.72 7.59
CA VAL A 27 1.97 -8.60 7.13
C VAL A 27 2.85 -7.51 6.52
N VAL A 28 2.44 -7.01 5.35
CA VAL A 28 3.01 -5.83 4.71
C VAL A 28 1.88 -4.91 4.25
N GLU A 29 2.14 -3.60 4.27
CA GLU A 29 1.20 -2.58 3.80
C GLU A 29 1.74 -1.94 2.52
N PHE A 30 0.88 -1.80 1.51
CA PHE A 30 1.21 -1.18 0.23
C PHE A 30 -0.04 -0.54 -0.38
N GLY A 31 0.08 0.68 -0.90
CA GLY A 31 -1.06 1.46 -1.38
C GLY A 31 -0.66 2.66 -2.25
N VAL A 32 -1.66 3.50 -2.56
CA VAL A 32 -1.44 4.80 -3.22
C VAL A 32 -0.78 5.81 -2.29
N ILE A 33 -0.39 6.98 -2.83
CA ILE A 33 0.20 8.06 -2.05
C ILE A 33 -0.79 8.59 -1.01
N ASN A 34 -0.33 8.75 0.23
CA ASN A 34 -1.16 9.14 1.37
C ASN A 34 -1.02 10.63 1.78
N ASP A 35 -0.53 11.50 0.90
CA ASP A 35 -0.18 12.90 1.19
C ASP A 35 -1.38 13.78 1.58
N ARG A 36 -2.61 13.31 1.34
CA ARG A 36 -3.86 14.06 1.55
C ARG A 36 -4.96 13.26 2.23
N ILE A 37 -4.70 12.05 2.73
CA ILE A 37 -5.72 11.27 3.44
C ILE A 37 -6.21 12.08 4.66
N HIS A 38 -7.53 12.10 4.89
CA HIS A 38 -8.16 12.90 5.95
C HIS A 38 -7.94 14.42 5.84
N GLY A 39 -7.56 14.93 4.67
CA GLY A 39 -7.34 16.36 4.40
C GLY A 39 -8.40 16.97 3.49
N LEU A 40 -8.44 18.32 3.44
CA LEU A 40 -9.22 19.02 2.42
C LEU A 40 -8.73 18.64 1.02
N ASN A 41 -9.67 18.39 0.11
CA ASN A 41 -9.39 17.93 -1.26
C ASN A 41 -8.52 16.66 -1.29
N GLU A 42 -8.86 15.68 -0.44
CA GLU A 42 -8.35 14.31 -0.52
C GLU A 42 -8.47 13.78 -1.95
N ARG A 43 -7.39 13.18 -2.47
CA ARG A 43 -7.30 12.77 -3.87
C ARG A 43 -6.31 11.65 -4.07
N THR A 44 -6.48 10.95 -5.18
CA THR A 44 -5.48 10.10 -5.81
C THR A 44 -5.63 10.27 -7.33
N SER A 45 -4.56 10.02 -8.08
CA SER A 45 -4.59 10.03 -9.54
C SER A 45 -5.03 8.67 -10.10
N ILE A 46 -5.66 8.69 -11.27
CA ILE A 46 -6.04 7.46 -12.00
C ILE A 46 -4.81 6.57 -12.23
N LYS A 47 -3.67 7.17 -12.57
CA LYS A 47 -2.41 6.45 -12.82
C LYS A 47 -1.90 5.70 -11.58
N GLU A 48 -2.03 6.27 -10.37
CA GLU A 48 -1.65 5.59 -9.13
C GLU A 48 -2.52 4.36 -8.90
N VAL A 49 -3.84 4.48 -9.08
CA VAL A 49 -4.79 3.38 -8.91
C VAL A 49 -4.54 2.26 -9.94
N GLU A 50 -4.36 2.61 -11.21
CA GLU A 50 -4.04 1.64 -12.26
C GLU A 50 -2.70 0.93 -12.03
N SER A 51 -1.71 1.66 -11.51
CA SER A 51 -0.40 1.08 -11.18
C SER A 51 -0.52 0.13 -9.98
N LEU A 52 -1.28 0.52 -8.96
CA LEU A 52 -1.55 -0.32 -7.78
C LEU A 52 -2.25 -1.62 -8.18
N TYR A 53 -3.27 -1.54 -9.05
CA TYR A 53 -3.93 -2.72 -9.62
C TYR A 53 -2.93 -3.67 -10.28
N LYS A 54 -2.10 -3.16 -11.20
CA LYS A 54 -1.09 -3.98 -11.89
C LYS A 54 -0.10 -4.62 -10.92
N ILE A 55 0.24 -3.94 -9.82
CA ILE A 55 1.15 -4.46 -8.79
C ILE A 55 0.49 -5.62 -8.05
N PHE A 56 -0.76 -5.45 -7.58
CA PHE A 56 -1.48 -6.52 -6.89
C PHE A 56 -1.69 -7.75 -7.79
N VAL A 57 -2.04 -7.56 -9.06
CA VAL A 57 -2.12 -8.67 -10.03
C VAL A 57 -0.80 -9.43 -10.09
N LYS A 58 0.34 -8.74 -10.26
CA LYS A 58 1.66 -9.40 -10.28
C LYS A 58 2.05 -10.08 -8.98
N ILE A 59 1.61 -9.56 -7.84
CA ILE A 59 1.85 -10.19 -6.53
C ILE A 59 1.10 -11.51 -6.49
N VAL A 60 -0.21 -11.50 -6.78
CA VAL A 60 -1.04 -12.71 -6.77
C VAL A 60 -0.57 -13.76 -7.78
N GLU A 61 -0.14 -13.35 -8.97
CA GLU A 61 0.42 -14.27 -9.99
C GLU A 61 1.76 -14.91 -9.59
N ARG A 62 2.47 -14.34 -8.62
CA ARG A 62 3.80 -14.79 -8.17
C ARG A 62 3.80 -15.40 -6.77
N PHE A 63 2.65 -15.41 -6.11
CA PHE A 63 2.42 -16.08 -4.83
C PHE A 63 2.24 -17.58 -5.06
#